data_AF-A0A554IDQ3-F1
#
_entry.id   AF-A0A554IDQ3-F1
#
_cell.length_a   1.000
_cell.length_b   1.000
_cell.length_c   1.000
_cell.angle_alpha   90.00
_cell.angle_beta   90.00
_cell.angle_gamma   90.00
#
_symmetry.space_group_name_H-M   'P 1'
#
loop_
_entity.id
_entity.type
_entity.pdbx_description
1 polymer ?
#
loop_
_entity_poly.entity_id
_entity_poly.type
_entity_poly.pdbx_seq_one_letter_code
_entity_poly.pdbx_strand_id
1 'polypeptide(L)'
;KKQGKRKKLLENCKLSAVHYTLIFYESPHRLIETLKDLQEIFGDIEIVLCRELTKIYEEIRREKISETIAYFEKTPPKGEFTLLFNFNIPLK
;
A
#
# COMPACT_ATOMS: atom_id res chain seq x y z
N LYS A 1 1.35 -17.69 -9.42
CA LYS A 1 0.09 -17.33 -10.17
C LYS A 1 -0.64 -16.09 -9.61
N LYS A 2 -0.78 -15.89 -8.29
CA LYS A 2 -1.50 -14.73 -7.71
C LYS A 2 -0.71 -13.40 -7.74
N GLN A 3 0.60 -13.43 -7.46
CA GLN A 3 1.46 -12.23 -7.48
C GLN A 3 1.49 -11.51 -8.84
N GLY A 4 1.68 -12.25 -9.94
CA GLY A 4 1.66 -11.65 -11.28
C GLY A 4 0.33 -10.98 -11.66
N LYS A 5 -0.81 -11.46 -11.10
CA LYS A 5 -2.10 -10.77 -11.27
C LYS A 5 -2.17 -9.46 -10.48
N ARG A 6 -1.57 -9.39 -9.28
CA ARG A 6 -1.49 -8.16 -8.47
C ARG A 6 -0.63 -7.11 -9.18
N LYS A 7 0.58 -7.46 -9.62
CA LYS A 7 1.45 -6.51 -10.35
C LYS A 7 0.76 -5.92 -11.57
N LYS A 8 0.12 -6.75 -12.40
CA LYS A 8 -0.63 -6.29 -13.58
C LYS A 8 -1.79 -5.34 -13.21
N LEU A 9 -2.49 -5.60 -12.11
CA LEU A 9 -3.54 -4.70 -11.61
C LEU A 9 -2.94 -3.33 -11.23
N LEU A 10 -1.83 -3.34 -10.48
CA LEU A 10 -1.14 -2.12 -10.05
C LEU A 10 -0.62 -1.29 -11.23
N GLU A 11 -0.03 -1.94 -12.24
CA GLU A 11 0.39 -1.29 -13.49
C GLU A 11 -0.80 -0.63 -14.20
N ASN A 12 -1.92 -1.33 -14.32
CA ASN A 12 -3.13 -0.76 -14.91
C ASN A 12 -3.66 0.44 -14.11
N CYS A 13 -3.63 0.37 -12.76
CA CYS A 13 -4.00 1.49 -11.91
C CYS A 13 -3.09 2.70 -12.16
N LYS A 14 -1.79 2.50 -12.31
CA LYS A 14 -0.85 3.59 -12.62
C LYS A 14 -1.20 4.34 -13.90
N LEU A 15 -1.70 3.62 -14.92
CA LEU A 15 -2.09 4.20 -16.21
C LEU A 15 -3.47 4.90 -16.16
N SER A 16 -4.38 4.44 -15.31
CA SER A 16 -5.81 4.83 -15.35
C SER A 16 -6.26 5.73 -14.20
N ALA A 17 -5.51 5.77 -13.09
CA ALA A 17 -5.95 6.39 -11.84
C ALA A 17 -5.06 7.56 -11.38
N VAL A 18 -4.36 8.21 -12.30
CA VAL A 18 -3.37 9.28 -12.03
C VAL A 18 -3.92 10.44 -11.19
N HIS A 19 -5.25 10.62 -11.13
CA HIS A 19 -5.89 11.72 -10.42
C HIS A 19 -6.75 11.28 -9.23
N TYR A 20 -6.76 9.98 -8.89
CA TYR A 20 -7.63 9.45 -7.85
C TYR A 20 -6.82 8.83 -6.72
N THR A 21 -7.34 8.99 -5.51
CA THR A 21 -6.85 8.20 -4.38
C THR A 21 -7.26 6.74 -4.58
N LEU A 22 -6.27 5.86 -4.51
CA LEU A 22 -6.47 4.42 -4.58
C LEU A 22 -6.64 3.86 -3.17
N ILE A 23 -7.58 2.94 -3.00
CA ILE A 23 -7.88 2.29 -1.72
C ILE A 23 -7.83 0.77 -1.91
N PHE A 24 -7.00 0.13 -1.08
CA PHE A 24 -6.69 -1.30 -1.16
C PHE A 24 -6.98 -1.94 0.20
N TYR A 25 -7.68 -3.07 0.19
CA TYR A 25 -7.80 -3.93 1.38
C TYR A 25 -6.78 -5.06 1.29
N GLU A 26 -6.03 -5.28 2.36
CA GLU A 26 -4.96 -6.27 2.34
C GLU A 26 -4.90 -7.09 3.63
N SER A 27 -4.57 -8.37 3.46
CA SER A 27 -4.36 -9.28 4.58
C SER A 27 -2.96 -9.09 5.17
N PRO A 28 -2.76 -9.39 6.46
CA PRO A 28 -1.48 -9.13 7.13
C PRO A 28 -0.34 -9.91 6.47
N HIS A 29 -0.61 -11.16 6.06
CA HIS A 29 0.36 -12.05 5.43
C HIS A 29 0.86 -11.56 4.06
N ARG A 30 0.12 -10.68 3.40
CA ARG A 30 0.43 -10.16 2.07
C ARG A 30 0.92 -8.73 2.08
N LEU A 31 0.78 -8.03 3.20
CA LEU A 31 1.04 -6.59 3.29
C LEU A 31 2.46 -6.23 2.80
N ILE A 32 3.50 -6.88 3.32
CA ILE A 32 4.89 -6.56 2.96
C ILE A 32 5.14 -6.78 1.46
N GLU A 33 4.63 -7.88 0.90
CA GLU A 33 4.78 -8.19 -0.52
C GLU A 33 4.03 -7.17 -1.40
N THR A 34 2.84 -6.74 -0.97
CA THR A 34 2.06 -5.70 -1.65
C THR A 34 2.75 -4.34 -1.56
N LEU A 35 3.33 -3.97 -0.41
CA LEU A 35 4.08 -2.72 -0.27
C LEU A 35 5.33 -2.70 -1.15
N LYS A 36 6.04 -3.83 -1.27
CA LYS A 36 7.20 -3.97 -2.17
C LYS A 36 6.79 -3.83 -3.64
N ASP A 37 5.71 -4.50 -4.06
CA ASP A 37 5.17 -4.36 -5.42
C ASP A 37 4.74 -2.90 -5.71
N LEU A 38 4.12 -2.24 -4.73
CA LEU A 38 3.72 -0.83 -4.85
C LEU A 38 4.94 0.09 -4.97
N GLN A 39 5.99 -0.13 -4.16
CA GLN A 39 7.21 0.67 -4.23
C GLN A 39 7.93 0.48 -5.58
N GLU A 40 7.96 -0.75 -6.10
CA GLU A 40 8.52 -1.04 -7.42
C GLU A 40 7.77 -0.29 -8.55
N ILE A 41 6.44 -0.23 -8.47
CA ILE A 41 5.60 0.33 -9.55
C ILE A 41 5.44 1.85 -9.42
N PHE A 42 5.21 2.37 -8.22
CA PHE A 42 4.89 3.77 -7.97
C PHE A 42 6.06 4.58 -7.40
N GLY A 43 7.12 3.93 -6.94
CA GLY A 43 8.24 4.57 -6.25
C GLY A 43 8.00 4.75 -4.76
N ASP A 44 8.86 5.54 -4.11
CA ASP A 44 8.83 5.79 -2.68
C ASP A 44 7.82 6.90 -2.30
N ILE A 45 6.55 6.64 -2.56
CA ILE A 45 5.44 7.58 -2.33
C ILE A 45 4.97 7.56 -0.87
N GLU A 46 4.26 8.62 -0.47
CA GLU A 46 3.52 8.66 0.78
C GLU A 46 2.27 7.79 0.71
N ILE A 47 2.02 7.05 1.79
CA ILE A 47 0.85 6.19 1.93
C ILE A 47 0.15 6.44 3.27
N VAL A 48 -1.13 6.09 3.33
CA VAL A 48 -1.89 6.00 4.58
C VAL A 48 -2.24 4.54 4.82
N LEU A 49 -1.74 3.98 5.92
CA LEU A 49 -2.05 2.61 6.32
C LEU A 49 -2.91 2.64 7.58
N CYS A 50 -4.13 2.12 7.47
CA CYS A 50 -5.04 1.96 8.58
C CYS A 50 -5.09 0.48 8.98
N ARG A 51 -4.97 0.19 10.27
CA ARG A 51 -5.02 -1.16 10.86
C ARG A 51 -6.19 -1.24 11.82
N GLU A 52 -6.98 -2.30 11.74
CA GLU A 52 -8.06 -2.59 12.70
C GLU A 52 -9.07 -1.43 12.87
N LEU A 53 -9.48 -0.80 11.76
CA LEU A 53 -10.47 0.30 11.77
C LEU A 53 -11.72 -0.09 12.57
N THR A 54 -12.23 0.86 13.37
CA THR A 54 -13.36 0.75 14.30
C THR A 54 -13.12 -0.12 15.54
N LYS A 55 -11.94 -0.73 15.70
CA LYS A 55 -11.63 -1.62 16.85
C LYS A 55 -10.74 -0.91 17.87
N ILE A 56 -10.65 -1.47 19.07
CA ILE A 56 -9.91 -0.86 20.20
C ILE A 56 -8.41 -0.64 19.92
N TYR A 57 -7.83 -1.42 19.02
CA TYR A 57 -6.43 -1.35 18.61
C TYR A 57 -6.25 -0.69 17.23
N GLU A 58 -7.17 0.20 16.85
CA GLU A 58 -7.07 0.99 15.62
C GLU A 58 -5.75 1.77 15.57
N GLU A 59 -5.09 1.74 14.42
CA GLU A 59 -3.87 2.48 14.15
C GLU A 59 -3.91 3.08 12.75
N ILE A 60 -3.53 4.36 12.62
CA ILE A 60 -3.42 5.05 11.33
C ILE A 60 -2.01 5.61 11.21
N ARG A 61 -1.26 5.13 10.21
CA ARG A 61 0.11 5.57 9.90
C ARG A 61 0.09 6.35 8.59
N ARG A 62 0.78 7.50 8.56
CA ARG A 62 1.00 8.32 7.37
C ARG A 62 2.49 8.51 7.21
N GLU A 63 3.08 7.77 6.30
CA GLU A 63 4.53 7.72 6.15
C GLU A 63 4.88 7.23 4.74
N LYS A 64 6.17 7.25 4.41
CA LYS A 64 6.63 6.70 3.13
C LYS A 64 6.49 5.19 3.11
N ILE A 65 6.32 4.64 1.91
CA ILE A 65 6.24 3.18 1.74
C ILE A 65 7.51 2.48 2.24
N SER A 66 8.70 3.06 2.04
CA SER A 66 9.97 2.55 2.57
C SER A 66 9.98 2.44 4.10
N GLU A 67 9.49 3.46 4.79
CA GLU A 67 9.40 3.50 6.25
C GLU A 67 8.42 2.44 6.77
N THR A 68 7.28 2.30 6.10
CA THR A 68 6.28 1.28 6.41
C THR A 68 6.85 -0.14 6.25
N ILE A 69 7.58 -0.41 5.17
CA ILE A 69 8.23 -1.70 4.93
C ILE A 69 9.25 -1.99 6.04
N ALA A 70 10.12 -1.02 6.35
CA ALA A 70 11.14 -1.18 7.39
C ALA A 70 10.53 -1.45 8.78
N TYR A 71 9.37 -0.84 9.07
CA TYR A 71 8.63 -1.10 10.29
C TYR A 71 8.12 -2.55 10.35
N PHE A 72 7.42 -3.01 9.31
CA PHE A 72 6.80 -4.34 9.30
C PHE A 72 7.79 -5.51 9.12
N GLU A 73 9.00 -5.24 8.61
CA GLU A 73 10.09 -6.22 8.62
C GLU A 73 10.60 -6.50 10.05
N LYS A 74 10.53 -5.52 10.96
CA LYS A 74 10.89 -5.67 12.38
C LYS A 74 9.69 -6.12 13.23
N THR A 75 8.50 -5.67 12.87
CA THR A 75 7.25 -5.92 13.60
C THR A 75 6.25 -6.60 12.69
N PRO A 76 6.13 -7.94 12.70
CA PRO A 76 5.29 -8.65 11.75
C PRO A 76 3.84 -8.13 11.74
N PRO A 77 3.25 -7.87 10.57
CA PRO A 77 1.91 -7.31 10.46
C PRO A 77 0.86 -8.27 11.04
N LYS A 78 -0.09 -7.70 11.78
CA LYS A 78 -1.22 -8.42 12.39
C LYS A 78 -2.50 -7.61 12.24
N GLY A 79 -3.60 -8.31 11.96
CA GLY A 79 -4.91 -7.69 11.79
C GLY A 79 -5.24 -7.34 10.35
N GLU A 80 -6.32 -6.58 10.18
CA GLU A 80 -6.87 -6.14 8.90
C GLU A 80 -6.30 -4.77 8.50
N PHE A 81 -5.95 -4.61 7.22
CA PHE A 81 -5.36 -3.37 6.71
C PHE A 81 -6.18 -2.74 5.59
N THR A 82 -6.32 -1.42 5.68
CA THR A 82 -6.75 -0.54 4.57
C THR A 82 -5.60 0.37 4.20
N LEU A 83 -5.15 0.30 2.95
CA LEU A 83 -4.06 1.08 2.40
C LEU A 83 -4.63 2.10 1.42
N LEU A 84 -4.29 3.36 1.63
CA LEU A 84 -4.65 4.45 0.74
C LEU A 84 -3.40 5.13 0.22
N PHE A 85 -3.40 5.51 -1.05
CA PHE A 85 -2.33 6.30 -1.62
C PHE A 85 -2.82 7.08 -2.82
N ASN A 86 -2.17 8.21 -3.06
CA ASN A 86 -2.25 8.92 -4.32
C ASN A 86 -0.83 9.03 -4.87
N PHE A 87 -0.68 9.05 -6.18
CA PHE A 87 0.60 9.21 -6.84
C PHE A 87 0.45 10.28 -7.90
N ASN A 88 1.16 11.39 -7.71
CA ASN A 88 1.18 12.43 -8.72
C ASN A 88 2.17 12.01 -9.81
N ILE A 89 1.67 11.80 -11.03
CA ILE A 89 2.56 11.78 -12.20
C ILE A 89 2.78 13.25 -12.56
N PRO A 90 4.02 13.77 -12.52
CA PRO A 90 4.29 15.10 -13.03
C PRO A 90 3.80 15.15 -14.49
N LEU A 91 2.83 16.02 -14.76
CA LEU A 91 2.38 16.28 -16.12
C LEU A 91 3.59 16.80 -16.89
N LYS A 92 3.97 16.07 -17.95
CA LYS A 92 4.94 16.56 -18.93
C LYS A 92 4.34 17.71 -19.74
#